data_AF-A0A1I0ZRB1-F1
#
_entry.id   AF-A0A1I0ZRB1-F1
#
_cell.length_a   1.000
_cell.length_b   1.000
_cell.length_c   1.000
_cell.angle_alpha   90.00
_cell.angle_beta   90.00
_cell.angle_gamma   90.00
#
_symmetry.space_group_name_H-M   'P 1'
#
loop_
_entity.id
_entity.type
_entity.pdbx_description
1 polymer ?
#
loop_
_entity_poly.entity_id
_entity_poly.type
_entity_poly.pdbx_seq_one_letter_code
_entity_poly.pdbx_strand_id
1 'polypeptide(L)'
;MKTETNTETKTQLNTQLNTRNLIYTFVSYAAHYDTSWGRGVALDGIDRTAELAHKHGIPVTWIVNGKSVPVLRERIAAWHDEFGDDVILQTPFFIEDTGADKEAFKRRLEEDWRIVREAFPWVRTKVAARGKIYNEVIEALEELEFSGMWGYCWEQVWWDGITHNGIPWGSWYVDPSRYKAPHPGKGRVVACEWTARDLNATFHSGCPVIYSTDPNDVLRAGLCDVGDVEYWKRLFDVYLENTAHNDRVFFLQQQEAHEMEFTDRFAVFPADHVEACAGMLDLFFAYVASSSVTLTTVPRAMEMYRRENAETAPSYMLARDAGGRPQTNEYTVTLGGTASGPWPKTFLYYDKECQLAFVDGECVPRRLRSYVGRTGVHDTFDAQPPQVFVRGYDKTGDRIVMTFDIGHAPPMPFGLAYWDDLSGYEIESCSEVAAAKVILGELVFLRLELKGKPTAIELRLKKKINDDR
;
A
#
# COMPACT_ATOMS: atom_id res chain seq x y z
N MET A 1 -20.10 50.56 -2.17
CA MET A 1 -19.52 49.29 -1.70
C MET A 1 -20.56 48.21 -1.88
N LYS A 2 -20.51 47.47 -2.99
CA LYS A 2 -21.26 46.23 -3.20
C LYS A 2 -20.20 45.13 -3.20
N THR A 3 -20.28 44.26 -2.20
CA THR A 3 -19.46 43.05 -2.06
C THR A 3 -20.01 42.01 -3.02
N GLU A 4 -19.30 41.79 -4.12
CA GLU A 4 -19.52 40.65 -5.01
C GLU A 4 -18.92 39.40 -4.35
N THR A 5 -19.80 38.50 -3.94
CA THR A 5 -19.46 37.15 -3.50
C THR A 5 -19.10 36.31 -4.72
N ASN A 6 -17.81 35.99 -4.85
CA ASN A 6 -17.31 34.99 -5.78
C ASN A 6 -17.76 33.59 -5.32
N THR A 7 -18.84 33.08 -5.90
CA THR A 7 -19.17 31.66 -5.87
C THR A 7 -18.27 30.93 -6.85
N GLU A 8 -17.18 30.34 -6.35
CA GLU A 8 -16.38 29.36 -7.07
C GLU A 8 -17.26 28.15 -7.42
N THR A 9 -17.66 28.08 -8.68
CA THR A 9 -18.32 26.90 -9.23
C THR A 9 -17.20 25.97 -9.69
N LYS A 10 -16.82 25.00 -8.84
CA LYS A 10 -15.93 23.90 -9.25
C LYS A 10 -16.66 23.08 -10.32
N THR A 11 -16.32 23.31 -11.58
CA THR A 11 -16.70 22.45 -12.69
C THR A 11 -16.02 21.10 -12.48
N GLN A 12 -16.78 20.10 -12.01
CA GLN A 12 -16.32 18.71 -11.91
C GLN A 12 -15.92 18.21 -13.30
N LEU A 13 -14.64 17.91 -13.50
CA LEU A 13 -14.24 17.10 -14.64
C LEU A 13 -14.81 15.70 -14.47
N ASN A 14 -15.51 15.24 -15.49
CA ASN A 14 -15.96 13.85 -15.66
C ASN A 14 -14.78 12.90 -15.91
N THR A 15 -13.79 12.85 -15.02
CA THR A 15 -13.00 11.63 -14.88
C THR A 15 -13.86 10.72 -14.01
N GLN A 16 -14.67 9.88 -14.64
CA GLN A 16 -15.59 9.01 -13.93
C GLN A 16 -14.77 8.09 -13.01
N LEU A 17 -14.81 8.36 -11.70
CA LEU A 17 -14.18 7.51 -10.70
C LEU A 17 -14.73 6.09 -10.89
N ASN A 18 -13.84 5.13 -11.13
CA ASN A 18 -14.23 3.73 -11.14
C ASN A 18 -14.01 3.19 -9.74
N THR A 19 -14.97 3.46 -8.85
CA THR A 19 -14.88 3.09 -7.43
C THR A 19 -14.64 1.58 -7.24
N ARG A 20 -15.11 0.74 -8.16
CA ARG A 20 -14.86 -0.72 -8.18
C ARG A 20 -13.41 -1.10 -8.43
N ASN A 21 -12.58 -0.18 -8.92
CA ASN A 21 -11.14 -0.38 -9.06
C ASN A 21 -10.37 -0.16 -7.75
N LEU A 22 -11.00 0.41 -6.71
CA LEU A 22 -10.45 0.36 -5.36
C LEU A 22 -10.80 -1.00 -4.75
N ILE A 23 -9.76 -1.79 -4.48
CA ILE A 23 -9.86 -3.10 -3.85
C ILE A 23 -9.55 -2.92 -2.36
N TYR A 24 -10.58 -3.02 -1.54
CA TYR A 24 -10.44 -2.97 -0.10
C TYR A 24 -10.35 -4.38 0.47
N THR A 25 -9.36 -4.63 1.31
CA THR A 25 -9.17 -5.90 2.02
C THR A 25 -8.92 -5.64 3.50
N PHE A 26 -9.57 -6.42 4.36
CA PHE A 26 -9.32 -6.39 5.81
C PHE A 26 -8.71 -7.73 6.28
N VAL A 27 -7.68 -7.64 7.12
CA VAL A 27 -6.89 -8.78 7.59
C VAL A 27 -6.79 -8.74 9.11
N SER A 28 -6.89 -9.90 9.76
CA SER A 28 -6.70 -9.98 11.20
C SER A 28 -5.90 -11.21 11.63
N TYR A 29 -5.01 -11.03 12.60
CA TYR A 29 -4.33 -12.15 13.25
C TYR A 29 -5.29 -12.98 14.10
N ALA A 30 -5.36 -14.27 13.83
CA ALA A 30 -6.08 -15.26 14.60
C ALA A 30 -5.17 -16.44 15.00
N ALA A 31 -3.87 -16.20 15.06
CA ALA A 31 -2.85 -17.20 15.33
C ALA A 31 -2.77 -17.57 16.82
N HIS A 32 -2.21 -18.74 17.10
CA HIS A 32 -1.87 -19.16 18.46
C HIS A 32 -0.51 -18.57 18.86
N TYR A 33 -0.44 -17.93 20.03
CA TYR A 33 0.79 -17.41 20.60
C TYR A 33 1.19 -18.14 21.89
N ASP A 34 2.48 -18.20 22.17
CA ASP A 34 3.04 -18.62 23.45
C ASP A 34 4.18 -17.67 23.81
N THR A 35 3.80 -16.45 24.19
CA THR A 35 4.70 -15.33 24.45
C THR A 35 4.50 -14.83 25.87
N SER A 36 5.37 -13.92 26.32
CA SER A 36 5.24 -13.31 27.64
C SER A 36 4.01 -12.41 27.78
N TRP A 37 3.45 -11.93 26.67
CA TRP A 37 2.31 -11.01 26.63
C TRP A 37 0.99 -11.72 26.30
N GLY A 38 1.01 -13.00 25.94
CA GLY A 38 -0.21 -13.77 25.70
C GLY A 38 0.03 -15.24 25.37
N ARG A 39 -0.94 -16.09 25.74
CA ARG A 39 -0.86 -17.54 25.54
C ARG A 39 -2.17 -18.12 25.02
N GLY A 40 -2.12 -18.84 23.92
CA GLY A 40 -3.27 -19.47 23.28
C GLY A 40 -3.77 -18.68 22.09
N VAL A 41 -5.08 -18.71 21.86
CA VAL A 41 -5.78 -17.99 20.78
C VAL A 41 -6.65 -16.90 21.40
N ALA A 42 -6.60 -15.69 20.85
CA ALA A 42 -7.32 -14.51 21.34
C ALA A 42 -8.80 -14.53 20.89
N LEU A 43 -9.60 -15.42 21.50
CA LEU A 43 -10.97 -15.70 21.06
C LEU A 43 -11.88 -14.47 21.15
N ASP A 44 -11.78 -13.70 22.23
CA ASP A 44 -12.67 -12.55 22.45
C ASP A 44 -12.33 -11.43 21.46
N GLY A 45 -11.04 -11.25 21.17
CA GLY A 45 -10.60 -10.30 20.15
C GLY A 45 -10.96 -10.72 18.73
N ILE A 46 -10.90 -12.03 18.42
CA ILE A 46 -11.31 -12.58 17.13
C ILE A 46 -12.83 -12.37 16.94
N ASP A 47 -13.63 -12.80 17.90
CA ASP A 47 -15.09 -12.70 17.83
C ASP A 47 -15.52 -11.22 17.72
N ARG A 48 -14.90 -10.31 18.49
CA ARG A 48 -15.12 -8.86 18.37
C ARG A 48 -14.78 -8.30 17.00
N THR A 49 -13.64 -8.72 16.43
CA THR A 49 -13.19 -8.24 15.11
C THR A 49 -14.14 -8.72 14.01
N ALA A 50 -14.57 -9.99 14.08
CA ALA A 50 -15.55 -10.57 13.17
C ALA A 50 -16.88 -9.81 13.23
N GLU A 51 -17.44 -9.64 14.43
CA GLU A 51 -18.71 -8.91 14.64
C GLU A 51 -18.68 -7.51 14.02
N LEU A 52 -17.58 -6.77 14.21
CA LEU A 52 -17.41 -5.42 13.66
C LEU A 52 -17.36 -5.44 12.13
N ALA A 53 -16.53 -6.28 11.52
CA ALA A 53 -16.38 -6.33 10.06
C ALA A 53 -17.66 -6.83 9.37
N HIS A 54 -18.24 -7.91 9.90
CA HIS A 54 -19.41 -8.58 9.34
C HIS A 54 -20.67 -7.73 9.43
N LYS A 55 -20.81 -6.90 10.48
CA LYS A 55 -21.88 -5.88 10.58
C LYS A 55 -21.96 -4.97 9.34
N HIS A 56 -20.84 -4.73 8.67
CA HIS A 56 -20.73 -3.89 7.47
C HIS A 56 -20.53 -4.67 6.17
N GLY A 57 -20.66 -6.00 6.21
CA GLY A 57 -20.47 -6.88 5.05
C GLY A 57 -19.02 -6.93 4.55
N ILE A 58 -18.04 -6.65 5.42
CA ILE A 58 -16.62 -6.73 5.08
C ILE A 58 -16.13 -8.15 5.41
N PRO A 59 -15.68 -8.94 4.41
CA PRO A 59 -15.07 -10.24 4.67
C PRO A 59 -13.69 -10.07 5.32
N VAL A 60 -13.39 -10.92 6.29
CA VAL A 60 -12.11 -10.92 7.00
C VAL A 60 -11.18 -11.98 6.42
N THR A 61 -9.91 -11.62 6.23
CA THR A 61 -8.84 -12.59 6.01
C THR A 61 -8.17 -12.92 7.34
N TRP A 62 -8.28 -14.16 7.81
CA TRP A 62 -7.72 -14.60 9.07
C TRP A 62 -6.30 -15.17 8.89
N ILE A 63 -5.32 -14.58 9.59
CA ILE A 63 -3.96 -15.11 9.67
C ILE A 63 -3.91 -16.17 10.77
N VAL A 64 -3.81 -17.44 10.40
CA VAL A 64 -3.79 -18.59 11.34
C VAL A 64 -2.46 -19.32 11.31
N ASN A 65 -2.19 -20.16 12.32
CA ASN A 65 -1.13 -21.18 12.31
C ASN A 65 -1.68 -22.56 12.70
N GLY A 66 -0.86 -23.60 12.58
CA GLY A 66 -1.30 -25.00 12.79
C GLY A 66 -1.93 -25.26 14.17
N LYS A 67 -1.59 -24.46 15.19
CA LYS A 67 -2.14 -24.57 16.54
C LYS A 67 -3.49 -23.84 16.72
N SER A 68 -3.70 -22.73 16.02
CA SER A 68 -4.98 -22.01 16.07
C SER A 68 -6.09 -22.65 15.24
N VAL A 69 -5.75 -23.33 14.14
CA VAL A 69 -6.73 -23.92 13.21
C VAL A 69 -7.71 -24.87 13.91
N PRO A 70 -7.28 -25.83 14.75
CA PRO A 70 -8.22 -26.73 15.44
C PRO A 70 -9.21 -26.02 16.38
N VAL A 71 -8.84 -24.85 16.90
CA VAL A 71 -9.68 -24.06 17.83
C VAL A 71 -10.71 -23.23 17.07
N LEU A 72 -10.33 -22.73 15.89
CA LEU A 72 -11.12 -21.75 15.14
C LEU A 72 -11.91 -22.35 13.98
N ARG A 73 -11.72 -23.64 13.68
CA ARG A 73 -12.26 -24.29 12.49
C ARG A 73 -13.74 -24.02 12.26
N GLU A 74 -14.56 -24.24 13.28
CA GLU A 74 -16.01 -24.10 13.17
C GLU A 74 -16.44 -22.63 12.98
N ARG A 75 -15.79 -21.69 13.68
CA ARG A 75 -16.06 -20.26 13.57
C ARG A 75 -15.76 -19.75 12.16
N ILE A 76 -14.53 -19.97 11.70
CA ILE A 76 -14.09 -19.48 10.39
C ILE A 76 -14.88 -20.15 9.25
N ALA A 77 -15.28 -21.42 9.40
CA ALA A 77 -16.16 -22.07 8.42
C ALA A 77 -17.54 -21.40 8.35
N ALA A 78 -18.16 -21.10 9.50
CA ALA A 78 -19.43 -20.38 9.53
C ALA A 78 -19.31 -18.98 8.89
N TRP A 79 -18.26 -18.23 9.23
CA TRP A 79 -18.03 -16.90 8.65
C TRP A 79 -17.65 -16.93 7.16
N HIS A 80 -16.99 -17.98 6.70
CA HIS A 80 -16.78 -18.18 5.26
C HIS A 80 -18.12 -18.36 4.53
N ASP A 81 -18.98 -19.23 5.05
CA ASP A 81 -20.27 -19.52 4.42
C ASP A 81 -21.20 -18.31 4.41
N GLU A 82 -21.17 -17.48 5.47
CA GLU A 82 -22.04 -16.31 5.62
C GLU A 82 -21.48 -15.03 4.98
N PHE A 83 -20.19 -14.73 5.21
CA PHE A 83 -19.56 -13.45 4.84
C PHE A 83 -18.48 -13.58 3.77
N GLY A 84 -18.03 -14.80 3.46
CA GLY A 84 -16.97 -15.03 2.49
C GLY A 84 -15.55 -14.80 3.05
N ASP A 85 -15.39 -14.91 4.37
CA ASP A 85 -14.09 -14.89 5.04
C ASP A 85 -13.11 -15.91 4.44
N ASP A 86 -11.81 -15.64 4.57
CA ASP A 86 -10.75 -16.49 4.02
C ASP A 86 -9.57 -16.61 4.99
N VAL A 87 -8.61 -17.46 4.67
CA VAL A 87 -7.51 -17.79 5.58
C VAL A 87 -6.17 -17.68 4.87
N ILE A 88 -5.19 -17.11 5.57
CA ILE A 88 -3.78 -17.12 5.17
C ILE A 88 -2.91 -17.66 6.31
N LEU A 89 -1.72 -18.17 5.97
CA LEU A 89 -0.88 -18.89 6.92
C LEU A 89 0.19 -17.98 7.51
N GLN A 90 0.19 -17.81 8.84
CA GLN A 90 1.30 -17.24 9.57
C GLN A 90 2.53 -18.15 9.41
N THR A 91 3.65 -17.59 8.96
CA THR A 91 4.89 -18.38 8.87
C THR A 91 5.57 -18.47 10.24
N PRO A 92 6.36 -19.52 10.50
CA PRO A 92 7.34 -19.46 11.58
C PRO A 92 8.33 -18.30 11.33
N PHE A 93 8.97 -17.81 12.39
CA PHE A 93 10.11 -16.91 12.26
C PHE A 93 11.32 -17.66 11.69
N PHE A 94 11.86 -17.19 10.58
CA PHE A 94 12.98 -17.86 9.92
C PHE A 94 14.23 -17.99 10.82
N ILE A 95 14.59 -16.94 11.58
CA ILE A 95 15.76 -17.02 12.46
C ILE A 95 15.37 -17.68 13.78
N GLU A 96 14.35 -17.14 14.46
CA GLU A 96 14.04 -17.49 15.84
C GLU A 96 13.45 -18.91 15.97
N ASP A 97 12.58 -19.32 15.04
CA ASP A 97 11.91 -20.61 15.14
C ASP A 97 12.66 -21.72 14.40
N THR A 98 13.44 -21.38 13.38
CA THR A 98 14.07 -22.37 12.48
C THR A 98 15.58 -22.26 12.40
N GLY A 99 16.21 -21.35 13.15
CA GLY A 99 17.67 -21.21 13.21
C GLY A 99 18.29 -20.77 11.88
N ALA A 100 17.55 -20.02 11.06
CA ALA A 100 17.91 -19.66 9.68
C ALA A 100 18.12 -20.87 8.74
N ASP A 101 17.50 -22.02 9.04
CA ASP A 101 17.50 -23.20 8.17
C ASP A 101 16.25 -23.19 7.26
N LYS A 102 16.48 -23.05 5.94
CA LYS A 102 15.43 -23.02 4.91
C LYS A 102 14.64 -24.34 4.85
N GLU A 103 15.28 -25.48 5.03
CA GLU A 103 14.59 -26.77 5.00
C GLU A 103 13.78 -26.99 6.29
N ALA A 104 14.27 -26.54 7.44
CA ALA A 104 13.48 -26.54 8.67
C ALA A 104 12.25 -25.62 8.57
N PHE A 105 12.42 -24.44 7.95
CA PHE A 105 11.32 -23.54 7.64
C PHE A 105 10.27 -24.18 6.74
N LYS A 106 10.69 -24.76 5.60
CA LYS A 106 9.79 -25.43 4.65
C LYS A 106 8.99 -26.54 5.31
N ARG A 107 9.64 -27.44 6.07
CA ARG A 107 8.96 -28.54 6.76
C ARG A 107 7.85 -28.06 7.69
N ARG A 108 8.11 -27.03 8.49
CA ARG A 108 7.10 -26.46 9.40
C ARG A 108 5.97 -25.77 8.64
N LEU A 109 6.30 -25.04 7.58
CA LEU A 109 5.30 -24.37 6.76
C LEU A 109 4.37 -25.37 6.05
N GLU A 110 4.91 -26.47 5.53
CA GLU A 110 4.13 -27.56 4.93
C GLU A 110 3.24 -28.28 5.94
N GLU A 111 3.76 -28.52 7.15
CA GLU A 111 3.01 -29.12 8.25
C GLU A 111 1.78 -28.28 8.61
N ASP A 112 1.98 -26.98 8.84
CA ASP A 112 0.89 -26.05 9.15
C ASP A 112 -0.06 -25.86 7.97
N TRP A 113 0.45 -25.77 6.74
CA TRP A 113 -0.38 -25.67 5.54
C TRP A 113 -1.27 -26.91 5.35
N ARG A 114 -0.76 -28.11 5.67
CA ARG A 114 -1.56 -29.33 5.62
C ARG A 114 -2.76 -29.24 6.57
N ILE A 115 -2.54 -28.73 7.79
CA ILE A 115 -3.60 -28.51 8.78
C ILE A 115 -4.64 -27.50 8.26
N VAL A 116 -4.19 -26.36 7.70
CA VAL A 116 -5.06 -25.35 7.10
C VAL A 116 -5.94 -25.96 6.00
N ARG A 117 -5.34 -26.68 5.05
CA ARG A 117 -6.05 -27.27 3.91
C ARG A 117 -7.05 -28.36 4.33
N GLU A 118 -6.70 -29.17 5.33
CA GLU A 118 -7.61 -30.19 5.89
C GLU A 118 -8.81 -29.55 6.61
N ALA A 119 -8.59 -28.43 7.31
CA ALA A 119 -9.65 -27.73 8.02
C ALA A 119 -10.55 -26.88 7.10
N PHE A 120 -9.96 -26.24 6.09
CA PHE A 120 -10.58 -25.20 5.26
C PHE A 120 -10.43 -25.53 3.75
N PRO A 121 -11.24 -26.44 3.21
CA PRO A 121 -11.07 -26.96 1.84
C PRO A 121 -11.34 -25.93 0.73
N TRP A 122 -11.95 -24.78 1.04
CA TRP A 122 -12.14 -23.69 0.07
C TRP A 122 -10.89 -22.83 -0.14
N VAL A 123 -9.93 -22.89 0.78
CA VAL A 123 -8.69 -22.09 0.73
C VAL A 123 -7.77 -22.67 -0.34
N ARG A 124 -7.76 -22.05 -1.52
CA ARG A 124 -7.00 -22.51 -2.70
C ARG A 124 -5.70 -21.75 -2.92
N THR A 125 -5.71 -20.45 -2.63
CA THR A 125 -4.56 -19.58 -2.84
C THR A 125 -3.69 -19.57 -1.60
N LYS A 126 -2.49 -20.14 -1.73
CA LYS A 126 -1.47 -20.16 -0.68
C LYS A 126 -0.90 -18.77 -0.50
N VAL A 127 -1.19 -18.15 0.63
CA VAL A 127 -0.62 -16.86 1.04
C VAL A 127 0.02 -17.04 2.41
N ALA A 128 1.25 -16.58 2.53
CA ALA A 128 1.99 -16.52 3.77
C ALA A 128 1.87 -15.12 4.40
N ALA A 129 2.01 -15.04 5.72
CA ALA A 129 1.90 -13.80 6.47
C ALA A 129 3.03 -13.66 7.50
N ARG A 130 3.87 -12.61 7.36
CA ARG A 130 4.87 -12.22 8.35
C ARG A 130 5.45 -10.82 8.13
N GLY A 131 5.79 -10.13 9.22
CA GLY A 131 6.50 -8.85 9.16
C GLY A 131 8.03 -8.95 8.98
N LYS A 132 8.68 -9.99 9.54
CA LYS A 132 10.12 -10.23 9.35
C LYS A 132 10.35 -11.14 8.13
N ILE A 133 10.90 -10.56 7.06
CA ILE A 133 11.02 -11.22 5.76
C ILE A 133 12.50 -11.27 5.32
N TYR A 134 12.88 -12.39 4.71
CA TYR A 134 14.22 -12.67 4.19
C TYR A 134 14.12 -13.26 2.78
N ASN A 135 15.22 -13.23 2.02
CA ASN A 135 15.27 -13.85 0.69
C ASN A 135 14.92 -15.35 0.76
N GLU A 136 15.51 -16.06 1.73
CA GLU A 136 15.32 -17.50 1.94
C GLU A 136 13.86 -17.85 2.23
N VAL A 137 13.12 -16.93 2.88
CA VAL A 137 11.68 -17.08 3.07
C VAL A 137 10.97 -17.03 1.73
N ILE A 138 11.23 -16.01 0.90
CA ILE A 138 10.59 -15.90 -0.42
C ILE A 138 10.95 -17.08 -1.32
N GLU A 139 12.21 -17.51 -1.35
CA GLU A 139 12.64 -18.72 -2.06
C GLU A 139 11.86 -19.96 -1.60
N ALA A 140 11.73 -20.18 -0.29
CA ALA A 140 10.97 -21.29 0.26
C ALA A 140 9.48 -21.21 -0.13
N LEU A 141 8.89 -20.01 -0.13
CA LEU A 141 7.52 -19.79 -0.57
C LEU A 141 7.36 -20.17 -2.06
N GLU A 142 8.29 -19.78 -2.92
CA GLU A 142 8.27 -20.14 -4.35
C GLU A 142 8.41 -21.65 -4.58
N GLU A 143 9.28 -22.32 -3.82
CA GLU A 143 9.49 -23.77 -3.87
C GLU A 143 8.26 -24.56 -3.41
N LEU A 144 7.49 -23.99 -2.47
CA LEU A 144 6.27 -24.59 -1.91
C LEU A 144 4.99 -24.11 -2.60
N GLU A 145 5.12 -23.42 -3.74
CA GLU A 145 4.01 -22.92 -4.57
C GLU A 145 3.08 -21.95 -3.84
N PHE A 146 3.62 -21.20 -2.86
CA PHE A 146 2.92 -20.03 -2.33
C PHE A 146 2.87 -18.95 -3.41
N SER A 147 1.73 -18.28 -3.45
CA SER A 147 1.42 -17.26 -4.45
C SER A 147 1.45 -15.84 -3.88
N GLY A 148 1.59 -15.72 -2.57
CA GLY A 148 1.39 -14.48 -1.86
C GLY A 148 2.20 -14.37 -0.58
N MET A 149 2.61 -13.15 -0.26
CA MET A 149 3.23 -12.78 1.01
C MET A 149 2.63 -11.46 1.52
N TRP A 150 2.00 -11.50 2.69
CA TRP A 150 1.52 -10.32 3.41
C TRP A 150 2.49 -9.93 4.53
N GLY A 151 2.56 -8.63 4.83
CA GLY A 151 3.29 -8.11 5.99
C GLY A 151 4.43 -7.16 5.66
N TYR A 152 4.50 -6.66 4.42
CA TYR A 152 5.52 -5.67 4.05
C TYR A 152 5.17 -4.26 4.58
N CYS A 153 6.17 -3.49 4.99
CA CYS A 153 5.93 -2.19 5.66
C CYS A 153 6.67 -1.07 4.91
N TRP A 154 6.00 -0.40 3.98
CA TRP A 154 6.64 0.62 3.16
C TRP A 154 7.30 1.71 4.02
N GLU A 155 8.54 2.06 3.68
CA GLU A 155 9.42 2.99 4.41
C GLU A 155 9.79 2.64 5.86
N GLN A 156 9.31 1.54 6.42
CA GLN A 156 9.56 1.20 7.83
C GLN A 156 11.04 0.85 8.08
N VAL A 157 11.56 1.36 9.18
CA VAL A 157 12.93 1.15 9.65
C VAL A 157 12.91 0.82 11.15
N TRP A 158 13.55 -0.30 11.52
CA TRP A 158 13.77 -0.81 12.89
C TRP A 158 12.54 -1.13 13.77
N TRP A 159 11.35 -0.64 13.47
CA TRP A 159 10.15 -0.89 14.28
C TRP A 159 9.76 -2.37 14.26
N ASP A 160 9.55 -2.98 15.44
CA ASP A 160 9.35 -4.42 15.66
C ASP A 160 10.44 -5.34 15.08
N GLY A 161 11.64 -4.80 14.88
CA GLY A 161 12.73 -5.49 14.20
C GLY A 161 12.48 -5.68 12.70
N ILE A 162 11.54 -4.93 12.12
CA ILE A 162 11.20 -4.94 10.70
C ILE A 162 11.86 -3.73 10.02
N THR A 163 12.53 -3.97 8.89
CA THR A 163 13.15 -2.90 8.09
C THR A 163 12.90 -3.15 6.61
N HIS A 164 11.87 -2.51 6.09
CA HIS A 164 11.36 -2.65 4.73
C HIS A 164 11.55 -1.37 3.89
N ASN A 165 12.27 -0.36 4.37
CA ASN A 165 12.68 0.78 3.54
C ASN A 165 13.31 0.31 2.20
N GLY A 166 12.83 0.90 1.10
CA GLY A 166 13.21 0.57 -0.28
C GLY A 166 12.12 -0.15 -1.10
N ILE A 167 11.15 -0.79 -0.45
CA ILE A 167 10.10 -1.56 -1.16
C ILE A 167 9.09 -0.69 -1.92
N PRO A 168 8.33 -1.25 -2.87
CA PRO A 168 7.08 -0.67 -3.36
C PRO A 168 5.98 -0.62 -2.27
N TRP A 169 4.96 0.22 -2.47
CA TRP A 169 3.70 0.15 -1.72
C TRP A 169 2.67 -0.71 -2.48
N GLY A 170 1.51 -1.00 -1.90
CA GLY A 170 0.45 -1.76 -2.54
C GLY A 170 0.80 -3.24 -2.78
N SER A 171 0.81 -3.68 -4.03
CA SER A 171 1.07 -5.08 -4.41
C SER A 171 2.02 -5.20 -5.59
N TRP A 172 3.00 -6.10 -5.49
CA TRP A 172 4.01 -6.33 -6.52
C TRP A 172 4.46 -7.79 -6.55
N TYR A 173 5.00 -8.26 -7.68
CA TYR A 173 5.72 -9.52 -7.69
C TYR A 173 7.07 -9.34 -7.04
N VAL A 174 7.38 -10.10 -5.99
CA VAL A 174 8.67 -10.00 -5.28
C VAL A 174 9.77 -10.77 -5.99
N ASP A 175 10.98 -10.22 -6.02
CA ASP A 175 12.19 -10.94 -6.44
C ASP A 175 12.69 -11.84 -5.29
N PRO A 176 12.77 -13.17 -5.46
CA PRO A 176 13.22 -14.07 -4.40
C PRO A 176 14.68 -13.83 -3.98
N SER A 177 15.52 -13.32 -4.88
CA SER A 177 16.93 -12.99 -4.58
C SER A 177 17.09 -11.62 -3.91
N ARG A 178 16.02 -10.81 -3.93
CA ARG A 178 16.00 -9.43 -3.42
C ARG A 178 14.59 -9.16 -2.89
N TYR A 179 14.27 -9.67 -1.70
CA TYR A 179 12.90 -9.66 -1.16
C TYR A 179 12.25 -8.26 -1.05
N LYS A 180 13.06 -7.19 -1.14
CA LYS A 180 12.62 -5.79 -1.17
C LYS A 180 12.35 -5.21 -2.57
N ALA A 181 12.76 -5.90 -3.63
CA ALA A 181 12.64 -5.43 -5.00
C ALA A 181 11.50 -6.14 -5.73
N PRO A 182 10.88 -5.47 -6.72
CA PRO A 182 10.08 -6.16 -7.70
C PRO A 182 10.89 -7.18 -8.50
N HIS A 183 10.25 -8.29 -8.83
CA HIS A 183 10.73 -9.23 -9.83
C HIS A 183 10.77 -8.53 -11.20
N PRO A 184 11.82 -8.71 -12.02
CA PRO A 184 11.97 -8.04 -13.33
C PRO A 184 10.95 -8.48 -14.41
N GLY A 185 10.05 -9.40 -14.08
CA GLY A 185 8.97 -9.93 -14.93
C GLY A 185 7.88 -10.54 -14.05
N LYS A 186 7.20 -11.60 -14.49
CA LYS A 186 6.24 -12.33 -13.65
C LYS A 186 6.95 -13.10 -12.52
N GLY A 187 6.89 -12.63 -11.28
CA GLY A 187 7.33 -13.42 -10.13
C GLY A 187 6.31 -14.50 -9.77
N ARG A 188 6.67 -15.42 -8.86
CA ARG A 188 5.73 -16.46 -8.40
C ARG A 188 4.91 -16.00 -7.19
N VAL A 189 5.53 -15.19 -6.33
CA VAL A 189 4.92 -14.63 -5.12
C VAL A 189 4.55 -13.16 -5.34
N VAL A 190 3.32 -12.80 -4.99
CA VAL A 190 2.89 -11.40 -4.90
C VAL A 190 3.04 -10.93 -3.46
N ALA A 191 3.86 -9.92 -3.23
CA ALA A 191 3.96 -9.22 -1.98
C ALA A 191 2.82 -8.20 -1.84
N CYS A 192 2.35 -7.99 -0.61
CA CYS A 192 1.46 -6.88 -0.26
C CYS A 192 1.79 -6.31 1.12
N GLU A 193 1.36 -5.06 1.32
CA GLU A 193 1.61 -4.34 2.57
C GLU A 193 0.92 -4.98 3.77
N TRP A 194 1.49 -4.75 4.95
CA TRP A 194 0.90 -5.04 6.25
C TRP A 194 -0.38 -4.24 6.45
N THR A 195 -0.34 -2.95 6.13
CA THR A 195 -1.48 -2.03 6.18
C THR A 195 -1.19 -0.84 5.28
N ALA A 196 -2.22 -0.18 4.76
CA ALA A 196 -2.10 0.97 3.88
C ALA A 196 -1.52 2.15 4.66
N ARG A 197 -0.63 2.89 4.01
CA ARG A 197 0.05 4.06 4.56
C ARG A 197 -0.48 5.34 3.93
N ASP A 198 -0.44 6.44 4.67
CA ASP A 198 -0.51 7.77 4.08
C ASP A 198 0.81 8.05 3.37
N LEU A 199 0.80 7.84 2.04
CA LEU A 199 1.99 7.92 1.21
C LEU A 199 2.62 9.32 1.26
N ASN A 200 1.79 10.36 1.39
CA ASN A 200 2.26 11.74 1.41
C ASN A 200 2.94 12.05 2.76
N ALA A 201 2.23 11.85 3.86
CA ALA A 201 2.78 12.12 5.19
C ALA A 201 3.97 11.22 5.51
N THR A 202 3.92 9.93 5.15
CA THR A 202 5.04 9.00 5.32
C THR A 202 6.30 9.46 4.57
N PHE A 203 6.15 9.89 3.30
CA PHE A 203 7.29 10.35 2.50
C PHE A 203 7.98 11.57 3.10
N HIS A 204 7.20 12.55 3.58
CA HIS A 204 7.75 13.81 4.12
C HIS A 204 8.22 13.71 5.57
N SER A 205 7.56 12.89 6.40
CA SER A 205 7.90 12.74 7.82
C SER A 205 8.98 11.69 8.09
N GLY A 206 9.05 10.65 7.26
CA GLY A 206 9.81 9.43 7.58
C GLY A 206 9.18 8.59 8.70
N CYS A 207 7.89 8.80 9.04
CA CYS A 207 7.19 8.13 10.14
C CYS A 207 6.03 7.24 9.63
N PRO A 208 6.31 6.14 8.90
CA PRO A 208 5.26 5.28 8.31
C PRO A 208 4.37 4.58 9.34
N VAL A 209 4.85 4.40 10.58
CA VAL A 209 4.11 3.72 11.65
C VAL A 209 2.86 4.53 12.02
N ILE A 210 3.07 5.80 12.40
CA ILE A 210 1.99 6.75 12.76
C ILE A 210 1.07 7.02 11.57
N TYR A 211 1.63 7.29 10.40
CA TYR A 211 0.87 7.71 9.22
C TYR A 211 0.34 6.51 8.43
N SER A 212 -0.61 5.80 9.05
CA SER A 212 -1.11 4.53 8.55
C SER A 212 -2.58 4.26 8.85
N THR A 213 -3.03 3.05 8.49
CA THR A 213 -4.38 2.55 8.80
C THR A 213 -4.39 1.53 9.95
N ASP A 214 -3.29 1.42 10.70
CA ASP A 214 -3.23 0.64 11.94
C ASP A 214 -4.01 1.34 13.07
N PRO A 215 -5.09 0.74 13.60
CA PRO A 215 -5.91 1.34 14.65
C PRO A 215 -5.13 1.77 15.89
N ASN A 216 -4.18 0.96 16.34
CA ASN A 216 -3.45 1.23 17.57
C ASN A 216 -2.48 2.40 17.39
N ASP A 217 -1.76 2.44 16.27
CA ASP A 217 -0.78 3.49 16.01
C ASP A 217 -1.47 4.85 15.84
N VAL A 218 -2.58 4.92 15.10
CA VAL A 218 -3.28 6.20 14.89
C VAL A 218 -4.01 6.68 16.14
N LEU A 219 -4.57 5.78 16.95
CA LEU A 219 -5.18 6.13 18.23
C LEU A 219 -4.13 6.70 19.18
N ARG A 220 -3.01 5.99 19.34
CA ARG A 220 -1.92 6.41 20.24
C ARG A 220 -1.21 7.67 19.76
N ALA A 221 -1.18 7.90 18.45
CA ALA A 221 -0.69 9.16 17.89
C ALA A 221 -1.71 10.31 18.00
N GLY A 222 -2.97 10.03 18.35
CA GLY A 222 -4.04 11.03 18.40
C GLY A 222 -4.47 11.56 17.03
N LEU A 223 -4.33 10.74 15.98
CA LEU A 223 -4.80 11.03 14.62
C LEU A 223 -6.27 10.64 14.41
N CYS A 224 -6.75 9.65 15.17
CA CYS A 224 -8.14 9.23 15.22
C CYS A 224 -8.52 8.95 16.68
N ASP A 225 -9.81 8.98 16.97
CA ASP A 225 -10.39 8.51 18.22
C ASP A 225 -11.75 7.84 17.99
N VAL A 226 -12.38 7.37 19.06
CA VAL A 226 -13.66 6.64 19.03
C VAL A 226 -14.80 7.41 18.35
N GLY A 227 -14.74 8.74 18.29
CA GLY A 227 -15.73 9.62 17.68
C GLY A 227 -15.29 10.28 16.36
N ASP A 228 -13.99 10.26 16.05
CA ASP A 228 -13.42 10.91 14.86
C ASP A 228 -12.42 10.01 14.13
N VAL A 229 -12.82 9.56 12.93
CA VAL A 229 -11.99 8.82 11.98
C VAL A 229 -11.79 9.57 10.66
N GLU A 230 -11.96 10.90 10.66
CA GLU A 230 -11.88 11.72 9.45
C GLU A 230 -10.50 11.68 8.78
N TYR A 231 -9.43 11.44 9.55
CA TYR A 231 -8.10 11.19 8.98
C TYR A 231 -8.12 9.97 8.04
N TRP A 232 -8.64 8.83 8.50
CA TRP A 232 -8.75 7.63 7.67
C TRP A 232 -9.68 7.79 6.49
N LYS A 233 -10.81 8.51 6.63
CA LYS A 233 -11.71 8.77 5.50
C LYS A 233 -11.00 9.55 4.40
N ARG A 234 -10.29 10.63 4.75
CA ARG A 234 -9.52 11.42 3.78
C ARG A 234 -8.38 10.61 3.16
N LEU A 235 -7.71 9.78 3.94
CA LEU A 235 -6.70 8.85 3.42
C LEU A 235 -7.31 7.86 2.41
N PHE A 236 -8.45 7.26 2.74
CA PHE A 236 -9.17 6.36 1.85
C PHE A 236 -9.61 7.06 0.55
N ASP A 237 -10.10 8.29 0.64
CA ASP A 237 -10.50 9.09 -0.52
C ASP A 237 -9.32 9.37 -1.45
N VAL A 238 -8.12 9.63 -0.91
CA VAL A 238 -6.90 9.76 -1.72
C VAL A 238 -6.64 8.49 -2.53
N TYR A 239 -6.80 7.30 -1.95
CA TYR A 239 -6.66 6.05 -2.71
C TYR A 239 -7.78 5.88 -3.74
N LEU A 240 -9.01 6.26 -3.39
CA LEU A 240 -10.17 6.19 -4.28
C LEU A 240 -10.01 7.10 -5.50
N GLU A 241 -9.56 8.35 -5.31
CA GLU A 241 -9.27 9.29 -6.39
C GLU A 241 -8.28 8.70 -7.40
N ASN A 242 -7.28 7.96 -6.92
CA ASN A 242 -6.26 7.36 -7.77
C ASN A 242 -6.77 6.20 -8.64
N THR A 243 -8.00 5.72 -8.44
CA THR A 243 -8.64 4.76 -9.36
C THR A 243 -8.94 5.36 -10.74
N ALA A 244 -8.98 6.68 -10.87
CA ALA A 244 -9.22 7.36 -12.13
C ALA A 244 -8.16 7.08 -13.21
N HIS A 245 -6.96 6.70 -12.79
CA HIS A 245 -5.81 6.48 -13.68
C HIS A 245 -4.99 5.26 -13.29
N ASN A 246 -5.49 4.37 -12.43
CA ASN A 246 -4.92 3.04 -12.20
C ASN A 246 -5.97 2.00 -12.53
N ASP A 247 -5.54 0.88 -13.13
CA ASP A 247 -6.45 -0.24 -13.41
C ASP A 247 -7.00 -0.82 -12.10
N ARG A 248 -6.15 -0.87 -11.07
CA ARG A 248 -6.49 -1.25 -9.70
C ARG A 248 -5.70 -0.40 -8.70
N VAL A 249 -6.35 -0.07 -7.58
CA VAL A 249 -5.69 0.47 -6.39
C VAL A 249 -6.04 -0.47 -5.24
N PHE A 250 -5.05 -0.88 -4.46
CA PHE A 250 -5.25 -1.78 -3.32
C PHE A 250 -5.15 -0.98 -2.03
N PHE A 251 -6.18 -1.09 -1.19
CA PHE A 251 -6.25 -0.50 0.14
C PHE A 251 -6.40 -1.63 1.16
N LEU A 252 -5.29 -1.99 1.78
CA LEU A 252 -5.27 -3.06 2.77
C LEU A 252 -5.31 -2.45 4.16
N GLN A 253 -6.24 -2.86 4.99
CA GLN A 253 -6.27 -2.51 6.42
C GLN A 253 -6.09 -3.78 7.25
N GLN A 254 -5.52 -3.64 8.44
CA GLN A 254 -5.31 -4.75 9.36
C GLN A 254 -5.73 -4.40 10.79
N GLN A 255 -6.02 -5.43 11.58
CA GLN A 255 -6.05 -5.33 13.04
C GLN A 255 -5.67 -6.66 13.69
N GLU A 256 -4.81 -6.67 14.70
CA GLU A 256 -4.43 -7.91 15.37
C GLU A 256 -5.45 -8.30 16.45
N ALA A 257 -5.99 -9.53 16.42
CA ALA A 257 -7.04 -9.88 17.37
C ALA A 257 -6.57 -9.90 18.84
N HIS A 258 -5.30 -10.18 19.10
CA HIS A 258 -4.77 -10.13 20.47
C HIS A 258 -4.63 -8.70 21.02
N GLU A 259 -4.70 -7.69 20.15
CA GLU A 259 -4.81 -6.28 20.52
C GLU A 259 -6.27 -5.85 20.67
N MET A 260 -7.20 -6.69 20.19
CA MET A 260 -8.65 -6.53 20.35
C MET A 260 -9.21 -7.24 21.59
N GLU A 261 -8.34 -7.74 22.46
CA GLU A 261 -8.68 -8.49 23.67
C GLU A 261 -8.00 -7.87 24.90
N PHE A 262 -8.70 -7.92 26.05
CA PHE A 262 -8.19 -7.44 27.35
C PHE A 262 -8.47 -8.44 28.49
N THR A 263 -8.50 -9.74 28.19
CA THR A 263 -8.70 -10.80 29.19
C THR A 263 -7.37 -11.17 29.87
N ASP A 264 -7.41 -12.02 30.89
CA ASP A 264 -6.20 -12.59 31.50
C ASP A 264 -5.33 -13.39 30.50
N ARG A 265 -5.88 -13.77 29.34
CA ARG A 265 -5.15 -14.50 28.29
C ARG A 265 -4.32 -13.56 27.42
N PHE A 266 -4.88 -12.41 27.09
CA PHE A 266 -4.29 -11.37 26.25
C PHE A 266 -4.69 -10.00 26.83
N ALA A 267 -3.69 -9.26 27.31
CA ALA A 267 -3.85 -7.92 27.85
C ALA A 267 -2.75 -7.01 27.30
N VAL A 268 -2.58 -7.02 25.97
CA VAL A 268 -1.55 -6.22 25.27
C VAL A 268 -1.87 -4.73 25.37
N PHE A 269 -3.16 -4.39 25.28
CA PHE A 269 -3.66 -3.04 25.47
C PHE A 269 -4.73 -2.97 26.56
N PRO A 270 -4.87 -1.81 27.22
CA PRO A 270 -5.93 -1.60 28.21
C PRO A 270 -7.32 -1.56 27.54
N ALA A 271 -8.36 -1.86 28.32
CA ALA A 271 -9.72 -2.02 27.80
C ALA A 271 -10.25 -0.79 27.05
N ASP A 272 -9.92 0.42 27.51
CA ASP A 272 -10.30 1.68 26.88
C ASP A 272 -9.68 1.86 25.48
N HIS A 273 -8.42 1.44 25.30
CA HIS A 273 -7.79 1.42 23.97
C HIS A 273 -8.52 0.43 23.05
N VAL A 274 -8.83 -0.76 23.56
CA VAL A 274 -9.52 -1.78 22.76
C VAL A 274 -10.92 -1.30 22.34
N GLU A 275 -11.67 -0.69 23.25
CA GLU A 275 -12.99 -0.11 22.97
C GLU A 275 -12.90 1.06 21.98
N ALA A 276 -11.87 1.92 22.10
CA ALA A 276 -11.64 3.01 21.17
C ALA A 276 -11.31 2.50 19.76
N CYS A 277 -10.40 1.52 19.63
CA CYS A 277 -10.09 0.87 18.35
C CYS A 277 -11.34 0.21 17.73
N ALA A 278 -12.17 -0.44 18.54
CA ALA A 278 -13.43 -1.02 18.07
C ALA A 278 -14.38 0.04 17.50
N GLY A 279 -14.56 1.17 18.19
CA GLY A 279 -15.40 2.27 17.71
C GLY A 279 -14.85 2.93 16.46
N MET A 280 -13.53 3.12 16.38
CA MET A 280 -12.85 3.62 15.18
C MET A 280 -13.08 2.71 13.97
N LEU A 281 -12.89 1.39 14.14
CA LEU A 281 -13.15 0.41 13.08
C LEU A 281 -14.62 0.41 12.66
N ASP A 282 -15.58 0.46 13.59
CA ASP A 282 -17.01 0.53 13.27
C ASP A 282 -17.35 1.74 12.38
N LEU A 283 -16.86 2.93 12.77
CA LEU A 283 -17.08 4.16 12.01
C LEU A 283 -16.44 4.13 10.63
N PHE A 284 -15.23 3.59 10.53
CA PHE A 284 -14.50 3.52 9.26
C PHE A 284 -15.07 2.45 8.33
N PHE A 285 -15.44 1.29 8.84
CA PHE A 285 -16.11 0.24 8.05
C PHE A 285 -17.45 0.70 7.50
N ALA A 286 -18.24 1.44 8.27
CA ALA A 286 -19.46 2.06 7.78
C ALA A 286 -19.19 3.00 6.58
N TYR A 287 -18.09 3.77 6.66
CA TYR A 287 -17.66 4.64 5.56
C TYR A 287 -17.26 3.84 4.32
N VAL A 288 -16.37 2.85 4.48
CA VAL A 288 -15.89 1.99 3.38
C VAL A 288 -17.05 1.27 2.68
N ALA A 289 -17.97 0.69 3.45
CA ALA A 289 -19.14 -0.02 2.91
C ALA A 289 -20.07 0.90 2.09
N SER A 290 -20.09 2.21 2.38
CA SER A 290 -20.87 3.19 1.61
C SER A 290 -20.23 3.61 0.27
N SER A 291 -18.94 3.35 0.07
CA SER A 291 -18.14 3.89 -1.05
C SER A 291 -18.21 3.09 -2.36
N SER A 292 -19.06 2.04 -2.44
CA SER A 292 -19.23 1.19 -3.63
C SER A 292 -17.93 0.55 -4.17
N VAL A 293 -16.95 0.35 -3.29
CA VAL A 293 -15.65 -0.25 -3.61
C VAL A 293 -15.75 -1.78 -3.66
N THR A 294 -14.72 -2.44 -4.16
CA THR A 294 -14.66 -3.91 -4.14
C THR A 294 -14.15 -4.38 -2.78
N LEU A 295 -15.03 -4.94 -1.96
CA LEU A 295 -14.67 -5.61 -0.70
C LEU A 295 -14.29 -7.06 -1.00
N THR A 296 -13.11 -7.50 -0.57
CA THR A 296 -12.65 -8.87 -0.80
C THR A 296 -11.59 -9.30 0.22
N THR A 297 -11.21 -10.57 0.20
CA THR A 297 -10.11 -11.13 1.00
C THR A 297 -8.77 -11.00 0.29
N VAL A 298 -7.67 -11.06 1.03
CA VAL A 298 -6.30 -10.97 0.47
C VAL A 298 -6.00 -12.07 -0.54
N PRO A 299 -6.34 -13.36 -0.31
CA PRO A 299 -6.15 -14.40 -1.32
C PRO A 299 -6.81 -14.06 -2.65
N ARG A 300 -8.07 -13.58 -2.62
CA ARG A 300 -8.80 -13.17 -3.83
C ARG A 300 -8.20 -11.93 -4.50
N ALA A 301 -7.74 -10.95 -3.72
CA ALA A 301 -7.04 -9.79 -4.26
C ALA A 301 -5.72 -10.17 -4.95
N MET A 302 -4.98 -11.14 -4.39
CA MET A 302 -3.75 -11.66 -5.01
C MET A 302 -4.03 -12.46 -6.27
N GLU A 303 -5.06 -13.31 -6.29
CA GLU A 303 -5.51 -13.99 -7.50
C GLU A 303 -5.87 -12.98 -8.61
N MET A 304 -6.61 -11.93 -8.25
CA MET A 304 -6.96 -10.84 -9.15
C MET A 304 -5.71 -10.18 -9.73
N TYR A 305 -4.76 -9.78 -8.87
CA TYR A 305 -3.50 -9.19 -9.30
C TYR A 305 -2.73 -10.12 -10.25
N ARG A 306 -2.63 -11.41 -9.93
CA ARG A 306 -1.87 -12.38 -10.73
C ARG A 306 -2.47 -12.68 -12.10
N ARG A 307 -3.80 -12.68 -12.14
CA ARG A 307 -4.57 -12.88 -13.37
C ARG A 307 -4.42 -11.69 -14.31
N GLU A 308 -4.47 -10.48 -13.76
CA GLU A 308 -4.53 -9.24 -14.53
C GLU A 308 -3.13 -8.76 -14.98
N ASN A 309 -2.06 -9.16 -14.27
CA ASN A 309 -0.73 -8.61 -14.50
C ASN A 309 0.30 -9.68 -14.88
N ALA A 310 1.00 -9.43 -16.00
CA ALA A 310 2.12 -10.27 -16.47
C ALA A 310 3.44 -9.96 -15.75
N GLU A 311 3.53 -8.84 -15.06
CA GLU A 311 4.67 -8.37 -14.27
C GLU A 311 4.15 -7.36 -13.23
N THR A 312 5.03 -6.77 -12.42
CA THR A 312 4.58 -5.78 -11.43
C THR A 312 3.92 -4.61 -12.14
N ALA A 313 2.63 -4.41 -11.86
CA ALA A 313 1.84 -3.34 -12.45
C ALA A 313 2.41 -1.98 -12.05
N PRO A 314 2.48 -1.00 -12.97
CA PRO A 314 2.84 0.35 -12.61
C PRO A 314 1.76 0.97 -11.70
N SER A 315 2.18 1.61 -10.61
CA SER A 315 1.30 2.33 -9.69
C SER A 315 1.55 3.83 -9.80
N TYR A 316 0.48 4.60 -9.98
CA TYR A 316 0.50 6.05 -10.14
C TYR A 316 -0.31 6.69 -9.00
N MET A 317 0.33 7.20 -7.97
CA MET A 317 -0.35 7.75 -6.79
C MET A 317 -0.09 9.25 -6.67
N LEU A 318 -1.08 10.09 -7.01
CA LEU A 318 -1.08 11.48 -6.61
C LEU A 318 -1.60 11.56 -5.17
N ALA A 319 -0.67 11.68 -4.22
CA ALA A 319 -0.97 11.72 -2.80
C ALA A 319 -1.05 13.17 -2.30
N ARG A 320 -2.01 13.42 -1.42
CA ARG A 320 -2.26 14.72 -0.79
C ARG A 320 -2.18 14.57 0.73
N ASP A 321 -2.00 15.69 1.42
CA ASP A 321 -2.10 15.72 2.87
C ASP A 321 -3.52 15.32 3.29
N ALA A 322 -3.66 14.17 3.94
CA ALA A 322 -4.94 13.64 4.44
C ALA A 322 -5.45 14.41 5.69
N GLY A 323 -4.84 15.54 6.04
CA GLY A 323 -5.15 16.26 7.28
C GLY A 323 -4.79 15.43 8.50
N GLY A 324 -5.25 15.85 9.68
CA GLY A 324 -4.88 15.20 10.94
C GLY A 324 -3.43 15.53 11.32
N ARG A 325 -3.20 15.84 12.60
CA ARG A 325 -1.86 16.14 13.11
C ARG A 325 -1.66 15.32 14.37
N PRO A 326 -0.61 14.49 14.45
CA PRO A 326 -0.40 13.68 15.62
C PRO A 326 -0.13 14.58 16.82
N GLN A 327 -0.65 14.18 17.97
CA GLN A 327 -0.42 14.87 19.24
C GLN A 327 1.00 14.63 19.72
N THR A 328 1.63 15.66 20.28
CA THR A 328 2.90 15.48 21.00
C THR A 328 2.62 14.79 22.34
N ASN A 329 2.84 13.50 22.40
CA ASN A 329 2.62 12.64 23.56
C ASN A 329 3.76 11.61 23.74
N GLU A 330 3.71 10.78 24.79
CA GLU A 330 4.74 9.77 25.06
C GLU A 330 5.03 8.88 23.86
N TYR A 331 4.01 8.31 23.22
CA TYR A 331 4.15 7.42 22.08
C TYR A 331 4.88 8.11 20.91
N THR A 332 4.42 9.29 20.49
CA THR A 332 5.06 10.03 19.39
C THR A 332 6.49 10.50 19.69
N VAL A 333 6.79 10.84 20.95
CA VAL A 333 8.16 11.19 21.38
C VAL A 333 9.09 9.98 21.31
N THR A 334 8.62 8.77 21.65
CA THR A 334 9.43 7.54 21.50
C THR A 334 9.77 7.23 20.05
N LEU A 335 8.98 7.73 19.10
CA LEU A 335 9.21 7.61 17.66
C LEU A 335 10.11 8.71 17.07
N GLY A 336 10.68 9.58 17.92
CA GLY A 336 11.55 10.68 17.49
C GLY A 336 10.82 12.00 17.21
N GLY A 337 9.52 12.09 17.54
CA GLY A 337 8.71 13.30 17.45
C GLY A 337 7.64 13.27 16.34
N THR A 338 6.93 14.39 16.20
CA THR A 338 5.79 14.56 15.30
C THR A 338 6.10 15.54 14.16
N ALA A 339 6.72 15.06 13.09
CA ALA A 339 6.75 15.84 11.85
C ALA A 339 5.30 16.05 11.38
N SER A 340 4.83 17.29 11.39
CA SER A 340 3.45 17.68 11.12
C SER A 340 3.42 18.63 9.92
N GLY A 341 2.56 18.32 8.94
CA GLY A 341 2.38 19.14 7.74
C GLY A 341 1.78 20.53 8.03
N PRO A 342 1.41 21.31 7.00
CA PRO A 342 0.96 20.80 5.72
C PRO A 342 2.07 20.34 4.79
N TRP A 343 1.80 19.23 4.10
CA TRP A 343 2.72 18.67 3.13
C TRP A 343 2.29 19.03 1.70
N PRO A 344 3.24 19.35 0.80
CA PRO A 344 2.91 19.58 -0.60
C PRO A 344 2.38 18.28 -1.24
N LYS A 345 1.50 18.42 -2.23
CA LYS A 345 1.07 17.28 -3.06
C LYS A 345 2.31 16.56 -3.60
N THR A 346 2.27 15.24 -3.63
CA THR A 346 3.40 14.44 -4.07
C THR A 346 2.89 13.35 -4.99
N PHE A 347 3.42 13.29 -6.19
CA PHE A 347 3.17 12.20 -7.12
C PHE A 347 4.20 11.11 -6.88
N LEU A 348 3.74 9.94 -6.44
CA LEU A 348 4.55 8.76 -6.27
C LEU A 348 4.26 7.78 -7.40
N TYR A 349 5.31 7.23 -7.98
CA TYR A 349 5.23 6.20 -9.00
C TYR A 349 6.10 5.00 -8.63
N TYR A 350 5.67 3.79 -8.95
CA TYR A 350 6.60 2.68 -9.11
C TYR A 350 6.20 1.78 -10.27
N ASP A 351 7.16 1.02 -10.76
CA ASP A 351 6.96 -0.18 -11.59
C ASP A 351 7.98 -1.25 -11.17
N LYS A 352 8.17 -2.29 -12.00
CA LYS A 352 9.15 -3.35 -11.71
C LYS A 352 10.61 -2.88 -11.68
N GLU A 353 10.92 -1.70 -12.22
CA GLU A 353 12.29 -1.22 -12.42
C GLU A 353 12.66 -0.07 -11.49
N CYS A 354 11.69 0.77 -11.10
CA CYS A 354 11.96 1.92 -10.25
C CYS A 354 10.81 2.32 -9.33
N GLN A 355 11.15 3.19 -8.37
CA GLN A 355 10.20 3.96 -7.58
C GLN A 355 10.63 5.43 -7.61
N LEU A 356 9.69 6.34 -7.87
CA LEU A 356 9.91 7.76 -8.06
C LEU A 356 8.96 8.57 -7.17
N ALA A 357 9.42 9.70 -6.66
CA ALA A 357 8.55 10.68 -6.01
C ALA A 357 8.85 12.09 -6.51
N PHE A 358 7.82 12.80 -6.94
CA PHE A 358 7.85 14.17 -7.43
C PHE A 358 7.02 15.03 -6.50
N VAL A 359 7.62 16.07 -5.94
CA VAL A 359 6.88 17.05 -5.14
C VAL A 359 6.27 18.09 -6.09
N ASP A 360 5.09 18.59 -5.76
CA ASP A 360 4.36 19.59 -6.55
C ASP A 360 5.28 20.72 -7.06
N GLY A 361 5.20 21.00 -8.36
CA GLY A 361 6.05 21.97 -9.05
C GLY A 361 7.40 21.45 -9.53
N GLU A 362 7.84 20.25 -9.14
CA GLU A 362 9.13 19.69 -9.57
C GLU A 362 9.01 18.82 -10.80
N CYS A 363 9.89 19.06 -11.78
CA CYS A 363 9.95 18.26 -12.99
C CYS A 363 10.82 17.01 -12.88
N VAL A 364 11.69 16.97 -11.87
CA VAL A 364 12.66 15.90 -11.62
C VAL A 364 12.26 15.22 -10.31
N PRO A 365 12.40 13.89 -10.19
CA PRO A 365 12.04 13.22 -8.95
C PRO A 365 12.96 13.65 -7.81
N ARG A 366 12.38 14.01 -6.66
CA ARG A 366 13.10 14.22 -5.41
C ARG A 366 13.65 12.90 -4.86
N ARG A 367 12.93 11.80 -5.09
CA ARG A 367 13.40 10.44 -4.79
C ARG A 367 13.36 9.60 -6.05
N LEU A 368 14.49 8.95 -6.34
CA LEU A 368 14.65 8.00 -7.41
C LEU A 368 15.27 6.73 -6.84
N ARG A 369 14.57 5.62 -6.93
CA ARG A 369 15.08 4.29 -6.62
C ARG A 369 15.14 3.45 -7.87
N SER A 370 16.27 2.83 -8.13
CA SER A 370 16.47 1.93 -9.27
C SER A 370 16.64 0.50 -8.78
N TYR A 371 15.66 -0.34 -9.07
CA TYR A 371 15.72 -1.79 -8.86
C TYR A 371 16.56 -2.48 -9.95
N VAL A 372 16.90 -1.78 -11.03
CA VAL A 372 17.79 -2.29 -12.09
C VAL A 372 19.25 -2.17 -11.66
N GLY A 373 20.02 -3.25 -11.85
CA GLY A 373 21.47 -3.27 -11.67
C GLY A 373 21.98 -3.33 -10.24
N ARG A 374 21.09 -3.30 -9.24
CA ARG A 374 21.44 -3.39 -7.81
C ARG A 374 21.07 -4.75 -7.23
N THR A 375 22.01 -5.34 -6.49
CA THR A 375 21.91 -6.70 -5.94
C THR A 375 21.92 -6.77 -4.41
N GLY A 376 22.06 -5.62 -3.73
CA GLY A 376 22.12 -5.59 -2.26
C GLY A 376 20.78 -5.91 -1.62
N VAL A 377 20.75 -6.88 -0.70
CA VAL A 377 19.55 -7.32 0.03
C VAL A 377 19.08 -6.28 1.07
N HIS A 378 20.00 -5.45 1.55
CA HIS A 378 19.73 -4.36 2.49
C HIS A 378 19.65 -2.98 1.81
N ASP A 379 19.69 -2.94 0.48
CA ASP A 379 19.69 -1.68 -0.26
C ASP A 379 18.32 -0.98 -0.14
N THR A 380 18.37 0.35 -0.08
CA THR A 380 17.19 1.22 -0.25
C THR A 380 16.96 1.57 -1.72
N PHE A 381 17.88 1.16 -2.59
CA PHE A 381 17.89 1.33 -4.05
C PHE A 381 18.03 2.78 -4.52
N ASP A 382 18.34 3.72 -3.62
CA ASP A 382 18.39 5.15 -3.90
C ASP A 382 19.47 5.50 -4.93
N ALA A 383 19.08 6.14 -6.02
CA ALA A 383 19.93 6.62 -7.09
C ALA A 383 19.79 8.15 -7.26
N GLN A 384 20.84 8.78 -7.76
CA GLN A 384 20.84 10.22 -7.99
C GLN A 384 20.17 10.54 -9.33
N PRO A 385 19.19 11.45 -9.38
CA PRO A 385 18.61 11.89 -10.64
C PRO A 385 19.66 12.64 -11.48
N PRO A 386 19.66 12.50 -12.81
CA PRO A 386 20.52 13.30 -13.66
C PRO A 386 20.10 14.77 -13.65
N GLN A 387 20.99 15.63 -14.13
CA GLN A 387 20.65 17.03 -14.36
C GLN A 387 19.65 17.14 -15.51
N VAL A 388 18.59 17.93 -15.30
CA VAL A 388 17.56 18.21 -16.30
C VAL A 388 17.38 19.72 -16.42
N PHE A 389 17.27 20.21 -17.65
CA PHE A 389 16.97 21.60 -17.96
C PHE A 389 15.70 21.71 -18.78
N VAL A 390 14.85 22.69 -18.48
CA VAL A 390 13.75 23.07 -19.36
C VAL A 390 14.28 24.05 -20.39
N ARG A 391 14.48 23.59 -21.62
CA ARG A 391 15.04 24.40 -22.71
C ARG A 391 13.98 25.28 -23.39
N GLY A 392 12.75 24.81 -23.44
CA GLY A 392 11.64 25.49 -24.09
C GLY A 392 10.33 25.25 -23.36
N TYR A 393 9.52 26.30 -23.28
CA TYR A 393 8.17 26.26 -22.73
C TYR A 393 7.29 27.27 -23.47
N ASP A 394 6.22 26.78 -24.08
CA ASP A 394 5.22 27.58 -24.80
C ASP A 394 3.83 27.10 -24.37
N LYS A 395 3.06 27.97 -23.69
CA LYS A 395 1.69 27.69 -23.26
C LYS A 395 0.75 28.72 -23.86
N THR A 396 -0.23 28.19 -24.58
CA THR A 396 -1.34 28.92 -25.20
C THR A 396 -2.66 28.39 -24.65
N GLY A 397 -3.79 28.95 -25.06
CA GLY A 397 -5.10 28.50 -24.58
C GLY A 397 -5.53 27.12 -25.11
N ASP A 398 -4.88 26.65 -26.17
CA ASP A 398 -5.17 25.43 -26.91
C ASP A 398 -4.02 24.42 -26.92
N ARG A 399 -2.80 24.84 -26.61
CA ARG A 399 -1.59 24.00 -26.67
C ARG A 399 -0.59 24.31 -25.56
N ILE A 400 0.07 23.27 -25.07
CA ILE A 400 1.27 23.38 -24.22
C ILE A 400 2.40 22.60 -24.86
N VAL A 401 3.57 23.21 -25.03
CA VAL A 401 4.79 22.55 -25.52
C VAL A 401 5.91 22.78 -24.52
N MET A 402 6.56 21.70 -24.10
CA MET A 402 7.67 21.74 -23.17
C MET A 402 8.82 20.88 -23.68
N THR A 403 10.04 21.37 -23.58
CA THR A 403 11.24 20.63 -24.00
C THR A 403 12.22 20.51 -22.84
N PHE A 404 12.60 19.28 -22.51
CA PHE A 404 13.57 18.94 -21.49
C PHE A 404 14.87 18.48 -22.12
N ASP A 405 16.00 18.99 -21.67
CA ASP A 405 17.32 18.44 -21.95
C ASP A 405 17.81 17.67 -20.72
N ILE A 406 18.03 16.37 -20.87
CA ILE A 406 18.57 15.49 -19.85
C ILE A 406 20.06 15.33 -20.10
N GLY A 407 20.87 15.63 -19.09
CA GLY A 407 22.32 15.49 -19.13
C GLY A 407 22.78 14.04 -19.27
N HIS A 408 24.09 13.83 -19.30
CA HIS A 408 24.66 12.49 -19.33
C HIS A 408 24.36 11.76 -18.01
N ALA A 409 23.79 10.56 -18.13
CA ALA A 409 23.49 9.67 -17.01
C ALA A 409 23.77 8.22 -17.42
N PRO A 410 24.23 7.34 -16.51
CA PRO A 410 24.27 5.89 -16.79
C PRO A 410 22.89 5.37 -17.24
N PRO A 411 22.83 4.25 -17.99
CA PRO A 411 21.56 3.63 -18.32
C PRO A 411 20.76 3.29 -17.07
N MET A 412 19.54 3.83 -16.95
CA MET A 412 18.69 3.62 -15.78
C MET A 412 17.23 3.98 -16.05
N PRO A 413 16.29 3.40 -15.30
CA PRO A 413 14.91 3.89 -15.28
C PRO A 413 14.85 5.30 -14.67
N PHE A 414 14.07 6.17 -15.30
CA PHE A 414 13.88 7.56 -14.87
C PHE A 414 12.46 8.05 -15.21
N GLY A 415 12.13 9.26 -14.78
CA GLY A 415 10.90 9.91 -15.20
C GLY A 415 10.94 11.43 -15.02
N LEU A 416 10.01 12.10 -15.67
CA LEU A 416 9.77 13.55 -15.56
C LEU A 416 8.31 13.79 -15.19
N ALA A 417 8.05 14.92 -14.52
CA ALA A 417 6.70 15.42 -14.29
C ALA A 417 6.56 16.83 -14.86
N TYR A 418 5.36 17.19 -15.31
CA TYR A 418 4.98 18.57 -15.59
C TYR A 418 3.67 18.85 -14.87
N TRP A 419 3.69 19.83 -13.98
CA TRP A 419 2.57 20.21 -13.11
C TRP A 419 1.89 21.45 -13.66
N ASP A 420 0.57 21.41 -13.81
CA ASP A 420 -0.27 22.54 -14.19
C ASP A 420 -1.76 22.19 -13.98
N ASP A 421 -2.66 23.14 -14.19
CA ASP A 421 -4.05 22.80 -14.47
C ASP A 421 -4.16 22.26 -15.90
N LEU A 422 -4.24 20.95 -16.02
CA LEU A 422 -4.35 20.19 -17.26
C LEU A 422 -5.79 19.71 -17.50
N SER A 423 -6.74 20.30 -16.79
CA SER A 423 -8.16 20.10 -17.01
C SER A 423 -8.52 20.40 -18.47
N GLY A 424 -8.99 19.38 -19.18
CA GLY A 424 -9.34 19.50 -20.60
C GLY A 424 -8.15 19.50 -21.55
N TYR A 425 -6.94 19.15 -21.10
CA TYR A 425 -5.81 18.84 -21.98
C TYR A 425 -5.64 17.32 -22.14
N GLU A 426 -5.07 16.92 -23.26
CA GLU A 426 -4.59 15.56 -23.53
C GLU A 426 -3.20 15.59 -24.16
N ILE A 427 -2.49 14.48 -24.05
CA ILE A 427 -1.17 14.33 -24.65
C ILE A 427 -1.33 14.20 -26.17
N GLU A 428 -0.83 15.18 -26.91
CA GLU A 428 -0.79 15.14 -28.38
C GLU A 428 0.38 14.28 -28.86
N SER A 429 1.56 14.51 -28.28
CA SER A 429 2.76 13.74 -28.60
C SER A 429 3.80 13.85 -27.50
N CYS A 430 4.63 12.82 -27.35
CA CYS A 430 5.85 12.89 -26.54
C CYS A 430 6.96 12.06 -27.20
N SER A 431 8.17 12.62 -27.28
CA SER A 431 9.32 11.94 -27.90
C SER A 431 10.02 10.99 -26.92
N GLU A 432 10.39 9.79 -27.39
CA GLU A 432 11.32 8.87 -26.69
C GLU A 432 10.94 8.48 -25.25
N VAL A 433 9.65 8.32 -24.95
CA VAL A 433 9.13 7.86 -23.65
C VAL A 433 8.67 6.41 -23.68
N ALA A 434 8.87 5.69 -22.58
CA ALA A 434 8.31 4.35 -22.36
C ALA A 434 6.81 4.42 -22.05
N ALA A 435 6.38 5.45 -21.31
CA ALA A 435 4.97 5.74 -21.06
C ALA A 435 4.77 7.23 -20.78
N ALA A 436 3.58 7.76 -21.08
CA ALA A 436 3.18 9.11 -20.70
C ALA A 436 1.71 9.11 -20.25
N LYS A 437 1.40 9.81 -19.16
CA LYS A 437 0.06 9.77 -18.56
C LYS A 437 -0.30 11.10 -17.92
N VAL A 438 -1.52 11.58 -18.16
CA VAL A 438 -2.13 12.69 -17.40
C VAL A 438 -2.74 12.12 -16.13
N ILE A 439 -2.39 12.68 -14.98
CA ILE A 439 -2.83 12.21 -13.66
C ILE A 439 -3.75 13.26 -13.05
N LEU A 440 -5.03 12.89 -12.86
CA LEU A 440 -6.12 13.73 -12.32
C LEU A 440 -6.26 15.13 -12.94
N GLY A 441 -5.73 15.36 -14.15
CA GLY A 441 -5.70 16.69 -14.74
C GLY A 441 -4.77 17.68 -14.03
N GLU A 442 -3.86 17.22 -13.17
CA GLU A 442 -2.95 18.09 -12.38
C GLU A 442 -1.49 17.97 -12.79
N LEU A 443 -1.11 16.85 -13.44
CA LEU A 443 0.23 16.68 -13.97
C LEU A 443 0.25 15.73 -15.16
N VAL A 444 1.32 15.83 -15.95
CA VAL A 444 1.75 14.78 -16.89
C VAL A 444 2.99 14.11 -16.34
N PHE A 445 2.94 12.78 -16.22
CA PHE A 445 4.10 11.97 -15.90
C PHE A 445 4.65 11.31 -17.16
N LEU A 446 5.97 11.36 -17.33
CA LEU A 446 6.71 10.76 -18.43
C LEU A 446 7.67 9.71 -17.86
N ARG A 447 7.50 8.44 -18.23
CA ARG A 447 8.42 7.35 -17.87
C ARG A 447 9.46 7.18 -18.96
N LEU A 448 10.74 7.16 -18.58
CA LEU A 448 11.89 7.18 -19.47
C LEU A 448 12.88 6.06 -19.17
N GLU A 449 13.50 5.49 -20.20
CA GLU A 449 14.66 4.62 -20.05
C GLU A 449 15.91 5.34 -20.56
N LEU A 450 16.76 5.82 -19.65
CA LEU A 450 17.99 6.51 -20.04
C LEU A 450 18.96 5.50 -20.66
N LYS A 451 19.64 5.90 -21.73
CA LYS A 451 20.51 5.01 -22.54
C LYS A 451 22.01 5.35 -22.44
N GLY A 452 22.44 6.14 -21.46
CA GLY A 452 23.86 6.51 -21.35
C GLY A 452 24.26 7.77 -22.13
N LYS A 453 23.32 8.47 -22.78
CA LYS A 453 23.60 9.63 -23.63
C LYS A 453 22.67 10.81 -23.29
N PRO A 454 23.10 12.06 -23.51
CA PRO A 454 22.21 13.21 -23.43
C PRO A 454 20.98 13.01 -24.32
N THR A 455 19.81 13.37 -23.82
CA THR A 455 18.53 13.11 -24.47
C THR A 455 17.65 14.35 -24.35
N ALA A 456 16.99 14.73 -25.44
CA ALA A 456 16.01 15.81 -25.45
C ALA A 456 14.60 15.22 -25.55
N ILE A 457 13.72 15.62 -24.63
CA ILE A 457 12.33 15.15 -24.57
C ILE A 457 11.40 16.33 -24.84
N GLU A 458 10.58 16.22 -25.89
CA GLU A 458 9.52 17.18 -26.17
C GLU A 458 8.17 16.59 -25.76
N LEU A 459 7.42 17.33 -24.95
CA LEU A 459 6.04 17.06 -24.58
C LEU A 459 5.13 18.08 -25.27
N ARG A 460 4.11 17.62 -25.98
CA ARG A 460 3.04 18.45 -26.54
C ARG A 460 1.70 18.01 -25.99
N LEU A 461 0.97 18.96 -25.43
CA LEU A 461 -0.41 18.80 -24.98
C LEU A 461 -1.30 19.68 -25.83
N LYS A 462 -2.51 19.20 -26.12
CA LYS A 462 -3.55 19.96 -26.80
C LYS A 462 -4.83 19.93 -25.99
N LYS A 463 -5.67 20.95 -26.17
CA LYS A 463 -6.99 20.98 -25.55
C LYS A 463 -7.90 19.92 -26.20
N LYS A 464 -8.63 19.18 -25.37
CA LYS A 464 -9.69 18.25 -25.80
C LYS A 464 -10.76 19.06 -26.54
N ILE A 465 -11.09 18.62 -27.74
CA ILE A 465 -12.26 19.14 -28.43
C ILE A 465 -13.46 18.45 -27.76
N ASN A 466 -14.26 19.20 -27.02
CA ASN A 466 -15.55 18.69 -26.57
C ASN A 466 -16.40 18.49 -27.83
N ASP A 467 -16.55 17.25 -28.28
CA ASP A 467 -17.58 16.89 -29.25
C ASP A 467 -18.94 16.98 -28.53
N ASP A 468 -19.39 18.21 -28.28
CA ASP A 468 -20.79 18.47 -27.94
C ASP A 468 -21.61 18.31 -29.24
N ARG A 469 -21.98 17.06 -29.55
CA ARG A 469 -22.98 16.70 -30.57
C ARG A 469 -24.17 15.99 -29.97
#